data_AF-A0A7Y8HJS7-F1
#
_entry.id   AF-A0A7Y8HJS7-F1
#
_cell.length_a   1.000
_cell.length_b   1.000
_cell.length_c   1.000
_cell.angle_alpha   90.00
_cell.angle_beta   90.00
_cell.angle_gamma   90.00
#
_symmetry.space_group_name_H-M   'P 1'
#
loop_
_entity.id
_entity.type
_entity.pdbx_description
1 polymer ?
#
loop_
_entity_poly.entity_id
_entity_poly.type
_entity_poly.pdbx_seq_one_letter_code
_entity_poly.pdbx_strand_id
1 'polypeptide(L)'
;MKKFSLIVLFSLFFTGCMVQNSYTNREQLMFISQTEEINMGTQAESEILKKEQLSKNIKEKNRVENVGKKLATVANEPNYDWKFYLIEGDTINAFCLPGGKVFVYEGILKIAKSDSELATVISHEIAHALLRHGAERMSIQQTTNMVGVLLKAGLQTQNNPIINQNFDLVYGLASNVGAVLPYSRKHEFEADEL
;
A
#
# COMPACT_ATOMS: atom_id res chain seq x y z
N MET A 1 14.78 35.56 -16.47
CA MET A 1 13.33 35.38 -16.74
C MET A 1 12.97 33.94 -17.13
N LYS A 2 13.57 33.34 -18.18
CA LYS A 2 13.27 31.94 -18.58
C LYS A 2 13.51 30.89 -17.47
N LYS A 3 14.59 31.01 -16.69
CA LYS A 3 14.87 30.12 -15.54
C LYS A 3 13.88 30.29 -14.38
N PHE A 4 13.35 31.50 -14.18
CA PHE A 4 12.38 31.81 -13.12
C PHE A 4 10.99 31.27 -13.50
N SER A 5 10.59 31.40 -14.77
CA SER A 5 9.38 30.74 -15.30
C SER A 5 9.43 29.22 -15.18
N LEU A 6 10.59 28.59 -15.39
CA LEU A 6 10.73 27.13 -15.28
C LEU A 6 10.57 26.64 -13.84
N ILE A 7 11.10 27.39 -12.87
CA ILE A 7 10.98 27.08 -11.43
C ILE A 7 9.53 27.24 -10.96
N VAL A 8 8.83 28.30 -11.40
CA VAL A 8 7.42 28.52 -11.07
C VAL A 8 6.51 27.48 -11.71
N LEU A 9 6.79 27.06 -12.95
CA LEU A 9 6.05 25.98 -13.61
C LEU A 9 6.28 24.63 -12.90
N PHE A 10 7.52 24.34 -12.47
CA PHE A 10 7.85 23.14 -11.72
C PHE A 10 7.17 23.13 -10.33
N SER A 11 7.08 24.27 -9.63
CA SER A 11 6.36 24.36 -8.35
C SER A 11 4.85 24.18 -8.48
N LEU A 12 4.24 24.63 -9.58
CA LEU A 12 2.80 24.48 -9.83
C LEU A 12 2.39 23.04 -10.20
N PHE A 13 3.32 22.21 -10.68
CA PHE A 13 3.08 20.79 -10.93
C PHE A 13 3.09 19.92 -9.66
N PHE A 14 3.81 20.34 -8.60
CA PHE A 14 3.97 19.52 -7.39
C PHE A 14 2.80 19.59 -6.40
N THR A 15 1.97 20.64 -6.45
CA THR A 15 0.84 20.79 -5.52
C THR A 15 -0.38 19.95 -5.88
N GLY A 16 -0.46 19.40 -7.10
CA GLY A 16 -1.63 18.64 -7.56
C GLY A 16 -1.67 17.17 -7.13
N CYS A 17 -0.58 16.64 -6.57
CA CYS A 17 -0.45 15.23 -6.20
C CYS A 17 -0.50 14.98 -4.69
N MET A 18 -0.61 16.03 -3.88
CA MET A 18 -0.87 15.88 -2.45
C MET A 18 -2.37 15.80 -2.23
N VAL A 19 -2.82 14.72 -1.61
CA VAL A 19 -4.22 14.48 -1.27
C VAL A 19 -4.32 14.34 0.24
N GLN A 20 -5.28 15.03 0.85
CA GLN A 20 -5.55 14.89 2.27
C GLN A 20 -6.38 13.63 2.53
N ASN A 21 -5.95 12.80 3.48
CA ASN A 21 -6.69 11.64 3.92
C ASN A 21 -7.86 12.05 4.84
N SER A 22 -9.07 11.57 4.55
CA SER A 22 -10.26 11.91 5.33
C SER A 22 -10.31 11.32 6.74
N TYR A 23 -9.55 10.26 7.02
CA TYR A 23 -9.52 9.60 8.33
C TYR A 23 -8.44 10.20 9.24
N THR A 24 -7.23 10.42 8.74
CA THR A 24 -6.09 10.89 9.54
C THR A 24 -5.79 12.38 9.39
N ASN A 25 -6.47 13.08 8.46
CA ASN A 25 -6.18 14.46 8.04
C ASN A 25 -4.76 14.70 7.51
N ARG A 26 -4.00 13.64 7.26
CA ARG A 26 -2.63 13.72 6.75
C ARG A 26 -2.60 13.99 5.26
N GLU A 27 -1.66 14.80 4.82
CA GLU A 27 -1.31 14.92 3.40
C GLU A 27 -0.48 13.71 2.95
N GLN A 28 -0.95 13.07 1.88
CA GLN A 28 -0.34 11.90 1.25
C GLN A 28 0.05 12.24 -0.18
N LEU A 29 1.21 11.76 -0.61
CA LEU A 29 1.60 11.84 -2.02
C LEU A 29 0.89 10.73 -2.81
N MET A 30 -0.02 11.12 -3.71
CA MET A 30 -0.86 10.21 -4.47
C MET A 30 -0.76 10.49 -5.96
N PHE A 31 0.02 9.67 -6.68
CA PHE A 31 0.03 9.66 -8.15
C PHE A 31 -1.00 8.70 -8.74
N ILE A 32 -1.46 7.73 -7.95
CA ILE A 32 -2.41 6.71 -8.37
C ILE A 32 -3.82 7.15 -7.96
N SER A 33 -4.71 7.23 -8.94
CA SER A 33 -6.12 7.55 -8.69
C SER A 33 -6.82 6.39 -7.96
N GLN A 34 -7.87 6.69 -7.19
CA GLN A 34 -8.61 5.63 -6.47
C GLN A 34 -9.21 4.60 -7.43
N THR A 35 -9.72 5.05 -8.59
CA THR A 35 -10.25 4.16 -9.63
C THR A 35 -9.18 3.23 -10.19
N GLU A 36 -7.99 3.75 -10.51
CA GLU A 36 -6.86 2.94 -10.98
C GLU A 36 -6.45 1.92 -9.91
N GLU A 37 -6.35 2.35 -8.66
CA GLU A 37 -6.04 1.50 -7.52
C GLU A 37 -7.03 0.34 -7.36
N ILE A 38 -8.34 0.62 -7.42
CA ILE A 38 -9.42 -0.38 -7.35
C ILE A 38 -9.33 -1.37 -8.52
N ASN A 39 -9.04 -0.89 -9.74
CA ASN A 39 -8.87 -1.75 -10.91
C ASN A 39 -7.67 -2.69 -10.74
N MET A 40 -6.55 -2.18 -10.21
CA MET A 40 -5.39 -3.01 -9.86
C MET A 40 -5.75 -4.07 -8.82
N GLY A 41 -6.52 -3.71 -7.78
CA GLY A 41 -7.01 -4.65 -6.77
C GLY A 41 -7.89 -5.76 -7.37
N THR A 42 -8.78 -5.41 -8.28
CA THR A 42 -9.65 -6.39 -8.99
C THR A 42 -8.84 -7.33 -9.89
N GLN A 43 -7.82 -6.81 -10.57
CA GLN A 43 -6.91 -7.63 -11.36
C GLN A 43 -6.10 -8.57 -10.46
N ALA A 44 -5.56 -8.06 -9.34
CA ALA A 44 -4.80 -8.85 -8.39
C ALA A 44 -5.66 -9.94 -7.71
N GLU A 45 -6.91 -9.66 -7.37
CA GLU A 45 -7.89 -10.64 -6.89
C GLU A 45 -8.00 -11.82 -7.88
N SER A 46 -8.19 -11.52 -9.16
CA SER A 46 -8.32 -12.54 -10.21
C SER A 46 -7.05 -13.39 -10.35
N GLU A 47 -5.87 -12.80 -10.20
CA GLU A 47 -4.59 -13.52 -10.25
C GLU A 47 -4.33 -14.38 -9.01
N ILE A 48 -4.71 -13.90 -7.84
CA ILE A 48 -4.60 -14.65 -6.58
C ILE A 48 -5.52 -15.87 -6.62
N LEU A 49 -6.79 -15.71 -7.02
CA LEU A 49 -7.75 -16.80 -7.08
C LEU A 49 -7.40 -17.89 -8.12
N LYS A 50 -6.50 -17.62 -9.07
CA LYS A 50 -5.95 -18.62 -9.99
C LYS A 50 -4.80 -19.43 -9.38
N LYS A 51 -4.06 -18.83 -8.45
CA LYS A 51 -2.83 -19.39 -7.88
C LYS A 51 -3.06 -20.05 -6.52
N GLU A 52 -3.92 -19.45 -5.72
CA GLU A 52 -4.22 -19.85 -4.36
C GLU A 52 -5.48 -20.71 -4.31
N GLN A 53 -5.49 -21.68 -3.40
CA GLN A 53 -6.63 -22.54 -3.18
C GLN A 53 -7.51 -21.97 -2.07
N LEU A 54 -8.80 -21.75 -2.34
CA LEU A 54 -9.76 -21.39 -1.29
C LEU A 54 -9.92 -22.56 -0.31
N SER A 55 -9.97 -22.23 0.98
CA SER A 55 -10.14 -23.18 2.06
C SER A 55 -11.40 -24.03 1.89
N LYS A 56 -11.27 -25.32 2.23
CA LYS A 56 -12.41 -26.26 2.30
C LYS A 56 -13.15 -26.18 3.64
N ASN A 57 -12.59 -25.51 4.65
CA ASN A 57 -13.19 -25.38 5.97
C ASN A 57 -14.34 -24.36 5.94
N ILE A 58 -15.57 -24.87 5.80
CA ILE A 58 -16.79 -24.04 5.71
C ILE A 58 -17.01 -23.22 7.00
N LYS A 59 -16.69 -23.79 8.16
CA LYS A 59 -16.88 -23.11 9.45
C LYS A 59 -16.00 -21.86 9.55
N GLU A 60 -14.70 -22.01 9.27
CA GLU A 60 -13.77 -20.89 9.36
C GLU A 60 -13.96 -19.87 8.23
N LYS A 61 -14.36 -20.31 7.02
CA LYS A 61 -14.79 -19.40 5.95
C LYS A 61 -15.92 -18.49 6.41
N ASN A 62 -16.99 -19.07 6.96
CA ASN A 62 -18.13 -18.31 7.45
C ASN A 62 -17.73 -17.37 8.60
N ARG A 63 -16.82 -17.80 9.48
CA ARG A 63 -16.29 -16.96 10.56
C ARG A 63 -15.56 -15.73 10.01
N VAL A 64 -14.62 -15.92 9.08
CA VAL A 64 -13.89 -14.83 8.42
C VAL A 64 -14.84 -13.87 7.71
N GLU A 65 -15.80 -14.40 6.94
CA GLU A 65 -16.81 -13.57 6.27
C GLU A 65 -17.68 -12.78 7.24
N ASN A 66 -18.13 -13.40 8.34
CA ASN A 66 -19.02 -12.74 9.30
C ASN A 66 -18.29 -11.64 10.08
N VAL A 67 -17.05 -11.88 10.51
CA VAL A 67 -16.22 -10.86 11.16
C VAL A 67 -15.93 -9.73 10.17
N GLY A 68 -15.49 -10.07 8.96
CA GLY A 68 -15.18 -9.12 7.90
C GLY A 68 -16.36 -8.22 7.54
N LYS A 69 -17.55 -8.78 7.31
CA LYS A 69 -18.76 -8.01 6.96
C LYS A 69 -19.16 -7.01 8.04
N LYS A 70 -19.01 -7.36 9.32
CA LYS A 70 -19.25 -6.43 10.44
C LYS A 70 -18.28 -5.26 10.40
N LEU A 71 -16.99 -5.53 10.16
CA LEU A 71 -15.97 -4.49 10.04
C LEU A 71 -16.18 -3.60 8.80
N ALA A 72 -16.49 -4.18 7.65
CA ALA A 72 -16.81 -3.45 6.42
C ALA A 72 -18.01 -2.48 6.59
N THR A 73 -19.01 -2.89 7.39
CA THR A 73 -20.16 -2.03 7.71
C THR A 73 -19.72 -0.78 8.47
N VAL A 74 -18.76 -0.91 9.40
CA VAL A 74 -18.21 0.21 10.17
C VAL A 74 -17.26 1.06 9.32
N ALA A 75 -16.44 0.41 8.48
CA ALA A 75 -15.55 1.08 7.54
C ALA A 75 -16.29 2.02 6.58
N ASN A 76 -17.52 1.65 6.19
CA ASN A 76 -18.46 2.50 5.44
C ASN A 76 -17.85 3.18 4.19
N GLU A 77 -17.04 2.43 3.44
CA GLU A 77 -16.46 2.88 2.17
C GLU A 77 -17.32 2.39 1.00
N PRO A 78 -18.20 3.22 0.42
CA PRO A 78 -19.18 2.80 -0.58
C PRO A 78 -18.57 2.47 -1.95
N ASN A 79 -17.34 2.93 -2.22
CA ASN A 79 -16.66 2.62 -3.48
C ASN A 79 -16.01 1.23 -3.47
N TYR A 80 -15.99 0.54 -2.33
CA TYR A 80 -15.34 -0.76 -2.18
C TYR A 80 -16.38 -1.88 -2.22
N ASP A 81 -16.05 -2.94 -2.97
CA ASP A 81 -16.83 -4.17 -3.04
C ASP A 81 -16.20 -5.17 -2.06
N TRP A 82 -16.65 -5.12 -0.81
CA TRP A 82 -16.05 -5.91 0.26
C TRP A 82 -16.24 -7.41 0.05
N LYS A 83 -15.14 -8.15 -0.09
CA LYS A 83 -15.12 -9.60 -0.16
C LYS A 83 -14.04 -10.17 0.76
N PHE A 84 -14.34 -11.28 1.40
CA PHE A 84 -13.49 -11.91 2.39
C PHE A 84 -13.21 -13.35 1.98
N TYR A 85 -11.95 -13.68 1.82
CA TYR A 85 -11.49 -14.98 1.36
C TYR A 85 -10.67 -15.66 2.45
N LEU A 86 -10.92 -16.95 2.67
CA LEU A 86 -10.03 -17.82 3.44
C LEU A 86 -9.24 -18.70 2.46
N ILE A 87 -7.92 -18.56 2.49
CA ILE A 87 -6.97 -19.33 1.69
C ILE A 87 -6.46 -20.53 2.49
N GLU A 88 -6.43 -21.69 1.85
CA GLU A 88 -5.87 -22.93 2.41
C GLU A 88 -4.35 -22.79 2.58
N GLY A 89 -3.82 -23.20 3.73
CA GLY A 89 -2.37 -23.27 3.96
C GLY A 89 -1.90 -22.72 5.31
N ASP A 90 -0.66 -23.04 5.64
CA ASP A 90 -0.08 -22.78 6.97
C ASP A 90 0.56 -21.39 7.12
N THR A 91 0.56 -20.58 6.06
CA THR A 91 1.09 -19.22 6.09
C THR A 91 0.34 -18.38 7.12
N ILE A 92 1.07 -17.75 8.04
CA ILE A 92 0.51 -16.83 9.04
C ILE A 92 0.46 -15.45 8.38
N ASN A 93 -0.64 -15.15 7.68
CA ASN A 93 -0.80 -13.86 7.03
C ASN A 93 -2.27 -13.52 6.76
N ALA A 94 -2.53 -12.21 6.62
CA ALA A 94 -3.73 -11.66 6.02
C ALA A 94 -3.33 -10.39 5.24
N PHE A 95 -4.11 -10.00 4.25
CA PHE A 95 -3.91 -8.73 3.54
C PHE A 95 -5.20 -8.23 2.91
N CYS A 96 -5.30 -6.91 2.73
CA CYS A 96 -6.38 -6.28 1.96
C CYS A 96 -5.83 -5.68 0.66
N LEU A 97 -6.47 -6.02 -0.46
CA LEU A 97 -6.26 -5.33 -1.72
C LEU A 97 -7.14 -4.07 -1.79
N PRO A 98 -6.74 -3.08 -2.59
CA PRO A 98 -7.60 -1.95 -2.92
C PRO A 98 -8.95 -2.40 -3.47
N GLY A 99 -10.01 -1.67 -3.12
CA GLY A 99 -11.38 -2.03 -3.52
C GLY A 99 -12.04 -3.08 -2.61
N GLY A 100 -11.41 -3.43 -1.48
CA GLY A 100 -12.05 -4.18 -0.39
C GLY A 100 -11.94 -5.70 -0.50
N LYS A 101 -10.91 -6.25 -1.14
CA LYS A 101 -10.69 -7.70 -1.21
C LYS A 101 -9.74 -8.14 -0.12
N VAL A 102 -10.27 -8.77 0.93
CA VAL A 102 -9.49 -9.22 2.07
C VAL A 102 -9.21 -10.72 1.94
N PHE A 103 -7.95 -11.10 2.04
CA PHE A 103 -7.48 -12.47 2.02
C PHE A 103 -6.87 -12.83 3.37
N VAL A 104 -7.32 -13.93 3.94
CA VAL A 104 -6.86 -14.47 5.23
C VAL A 104 -6.35 -15.88 4.97
N TYR A 105 -5.14 -16.23 5.42
CA TYR A 105 -4.66 -17.61 5.34
C TYR A 105 -5.04 -18.39 6.60
N GLU A 106 -5.36 -19.69 6.46
CA GLU A 106 -5.69 -20.55 7.61
C GLU A 106 -4.62 -20.55 8.71
N GLY A 107 -3.35 -20.39 8.35
CA GLY A 107 -2.25 -20.30 9.30
C GLY A 107 -2.43 -19.23 10.38
N ILE A 108 -3.00 -18.06 10.04
CA ILE A 108 -3.20 -16.98 11.02
C ILE A 108 -4.29 -17.34 12.05
N LEU A 109 -5.25 -18.19 11.69
CA LEU A 109 -6.34 -18.61 12.58
C LEU A 109 -5.85 -19.50 13.73
N LYS A 110 -4.65 -20.09 13.61
CA LYS A 110 -4.00 -20.84 14.70
C LYS A 110 -3.59 -19.93 15.86
N ILE A 111 -3.38 -18.64 15.57
CA ILE A 111 -3.00 -17.60 16.52
C ILE A 111 -4.23 -16.78 16.92
N ALA A 112 -5.02 -16.33 15.93
CA ALA A 112 -6.26 -15.57 16.12
C ALA A 112 -7.44 -16.51 16.43
N LYS A 113 -7.45 -17.07 17.66
CA LYS A 113 -8.38 -18.12 18.08
C LYS A 113 -9.79 -17.61 18.34
N SER A 114 -9.93 -16.34 18.71
CA SER A 114 -11.21 -15.67 18.97
C SER A 114 -11.62 -14.71 17.86
N ASP A 115 -12.91 -14.42 17.75
CA ASP A 115 -13.42 -13.47 16.76
C ASP A 115 -12.83 -12.06 16.97
N SER A 116 -12.53 -11.69 18.21
CA SER A 116 -11.88 -10.40 18.53
C SER A 116 -10.45 -10.34 18.02
N GLU A 117 -9.64 -11.39 18.23
CA GLU A 117 -8.27 -11.43 17.71
C GLU A 117 -8.24 -11.44 16.18
N LEU A 118 -9.18 -12.17 15.54
CA LEU A 118 -9.33 -12.14 14.09
C LEU A 118 -9.79 -10.76 13.59
N ALA A 119 -10.70 -10.12 14.32
CA ALA A 119 -11.16 -8.78 14.00
C ALA A 119 -10.03 -7.77 14.05
N THR A 120 -9.12 -7.83 15.03
CA THR A 120 -7.94 -6.96 15.10
C THR A 120 -7.06 -7.06 13.86
N VAL A 121 -6.80 -8.28 13.39
CA VAL A 121 -6.01 -8.49 12.17
C VAL A 121 -6.75 -7.93 10.95
N ILE A 122 -8.02 -8.28 10.77
CA ILE A 122 -8.79 -7.84 9.60
C ILE A 122 -9.01 -6.32 9.61
N SER A 123 -9.21 -5.70 10.77
CA SER A 123 -9.40 -4.25 10.88
C SER A 123 -8.13 -3.50 10.50
N HIS A 124 -6.97 -3.98 10.94
CA HIS A 124 -5.66 -3.43 10.54
C HIS A 124 -5.48 -3.49 9.01
N GLU A 125 -5.81 -4.62 8.37
CA GLU A 125 -5.75 -4.74 6.91
C GLU A 125 -6.75 -3.83 6.18
N ILE A 126 -7.97 -3.69 6.72
CA ILE A 126 -8.97 -2.75 6.21
C ILE A 126 -8.46 -1.31 6.33
N ALA A 127 -7.84 -0.95 7.45
CA ALA A 127 -7.27 0.38 7.66
C ALA A 127 -6.21 0.72 6.62
N HIS A 128 -5.32 -0.21 6.26
CA HIS A 128 -4.37 -0.02 5.17
C HIS A 128 -5.05 0.31 3.83
N ALA A 129 -6.18 -0.32 3.52
CA ALA A 129 -6.93 -0.05 2.30
C ALA A 129 -7.63 1.31 2.36
N LEU A 130 -8.33 1.62 3.45
CA LEU A 130 -9.01 2.91 3.65
C LEU A 130 -8.04 4.10 3.60
N LEU A 131 -6.85 3.93 4.19
CA LEU A 131 -5.79 4.92 4.20
C LEU A 131 -4.98 4.95 2.89
N ARG A 132 -5.29 4.05 1.95
CA ARG A 132 -4.65 3.97 0.63
C ARG A 132 -3.12 3.85 0.73
N HIS A 133 -2.64 3.16 1.76
CA HIS A 133 -1.21 3.00 2.05
C HIS A 133 -0.46 2.30 0.91
N GLY A 134 -1.12 1.42 0.17
CA GLY A 134 -0.57 0.78 -1.03
C GLY A 134 -0.26 1.79 -2.14
N ALA A 135 -1.25 2.59 -2.52
CA ALA A 135 -1.07 3.63 -3.54
C ALA A 135 -0.06 4.72 -3.13
N GLU A 136 -0.05 5.12 -1.85
CA GLU A 136 0.96 6.06 -1.36
C GLU A 136 2.37 5.46 -1.43
N ARG A 137 2.54 4.21 -0.99
CA ARG A 137 3.84 3.50 -1.06
C ARG A 137 4.35 3.41 -2.50
N MET A 138 3.47 3.11 -3.46
CA MET A 138 3.82 3.11 -4.88
C MET A 138 4.23 4.50 -5.37
N SER A 139 3.52 5.55 -4.96
CA SER A 139 3.82 6.94 -5.32
C SER A 139 5.17 7.40 -4.77
N ILE A 140 5.49 7.04 -3.52
CA ILE A 140 6.81 7.27 -2.91
C ILE A 140 7.90 6.53 -3.68
N GLN A 141 7.67 5.27 -4.07
CA GLN A 141 8.65 4.51 -4.85
C GLN A 141 8.88 5.14 -6.23
N GLN A 142 7.83 5.62 -6.90
CA GLN A 142 7.96 6.34 -8.17
C GLN A 142 8.76 7.64 -8.02
N THR A 143 8.47 8.44 -6.98
CA THR A 143 9.24 9.67 -6.69
C THR A 143 10.70 9.37 -6.41
N THR A 144 10.99 8.41 -5.53
CA THR A 144 12.37 8.04 -5.19
C THR A 144 13.13 7.52 -6.41
N ASN A 145 12.50 6.73 -7.28
CA ASN A 145 13.09 6.30 -8.54
C ASN A 145 13.37 7.48 -9.49
N MET A 146 12.41 8.39 -9.66
CA MET A 146 12.55 9.57 -10.52
C MET A 146 13.70 10.48 -10.03
N VAL A 147 13.76 10.74 -8.73
CA VAL A 147 14.86 11.51 -8.12
C VAL A 147 16.21 10.82 -8.36
N GLY A 148 16.27 9.49 -8.25
CA GLY A 148 17.48 8.72 -8.52
C GLY A 148 17.97 8.89 -9.95
N VAL A 149 17.07 8.80 -10.94
CA VAL A 149 17.41 9.02 -12.36
C VAL A 149 17.94 10.43 -12.60
N LEU A 150 17.30 11.46 -12.04
CA LEU A 150 17.73 12.85 -12.20
C LEU A 150 19.08 13.13 -11.55
N LEU A 151 19.31 12.61 -10.34
CA LEU A 151 20.60 12.74 -9.66
C LEU A 151 21.72 12.04 -10.42
N LYS A 152 21.46 10.83 -10.94
CA LYS A 152 22.42 10.09 -11.77
C LYS A 152 22.80 10.88 -13.02
N ALA A 153 21.82 11.44 -13.73
CA ALA A 153 22.06 12.25 -14.92
C ALA A 153 22.91 13.50 -14.60
N GLY A 154 22.67 14.15 -13.46
CA GLY A 154 23.49 15.27 -13.00
C GLY A 154 24.93 14.88 -12.67
N LEU A 155 25.14 13.74 -12.01
CA LEU A 155 26.47 13.25 -11.62
C LEU A 155 27.31 12.74 -12.80
N GLN A 156 26.68 12.23 -13.85
CA GLN A 156 27.37 11.84 -15.09
C GLN A 156 28.15 12.99 -15.73
N THR A 157 27.76 14.25 -15.46
CA THR A 157 28.49 15.43 -15.94
C THR A 157 29.86 15.64 -15.29
N GLN A 158 30.15 14.97 -14.16
CA GLN A 158 31.38 15.13 -13.39
C GLN A 158 32.47 14.09 -13.74
N ASN A 159 32.19 13.13 -14.61
CA ASN A 159 33.15 12.11 -15.10
C ASN A 159 33.91 11.30 -14.02
N ASN A 160 33.35 11.14 -12.82
CA ASN A 160 33.97 10.35 -11.75
C ASN A 160 33.50 8.87 -11.80
N PRO A 161 34.39 7.91 -12.15
CA PRO A 161 34.00 6.52 -12.37
C PRO A 161 33.55 5.80 -11.08
N ILE A 162 34.10 6.15 -9.92
CA ILE A 162 33.74 5.53 -8.63
C ILE A 162 32.30 5.89 -8.24
N ILE A 163 31.91 7.14 -8.48
CA ILE A 163 30.55 7.62 -8.22
C ILE A 163 29.58 6.98 -9.21
N ASN A 164 29.90 6.98 -10.50
CA ASN A 164 29.00 6.50 -11.55
C ASN A 164 28.73 4.98 -11.49
N GLN A 165 29.70 4.17 -11.06
CA GLN A 165 29.53 2.71 -10.98
C GLN A 165 28.72 2.26 -9.74
N ASN A 166 28.82 2.99 -8.63
CA ASN A 166 28.18 2.59 -7.37
C ASN A 166 26.91 3.38 -7.03
N PHE A 167 26.57 4.40 -7.83
CA PHE A 167 25.46 5.30 -7.54
C PHE A 167 24.14 4.55 -7.30
N ASP A 168 23.76 3.64 -8.19
CA ASP A 168 22.46 2.97 -8.11
C ASP A 168 22.32 2.14 -6.81
N LEU A 169 23.40 1.46 -6.41
CA LEU A 169 23.43 0.68 -5.17
C LEU A 169 23.33 1.58 -3.94
N VAL A 170 24.18 2.61 -3.87
CA VAL A 170 24.21 3.53 -2.72
C VAL A 170 22.91 4.30 -2.61
N TYR A 171 22.39 4.82 -3.72
CA TYR A 171 21.14 5.56 -3.76
C TYR A 171 19.94 4.66 -3.43
N GLY A 172 19.90 3.43 -3.93
CA GLY A 172 18.87 2.45 -3.59
C GLY A 172 18.82 2.17 -2.09
N LEU A 173 19.98 1.93 -1.46
CA LEU A 173 20.07 1.73 -0.01
C LEU A 173 19.69 3.00 0.78
N ALA A 174 20.22 4.16 0.38
CA ALA A 174 19.97 5.42 1.06
C ALA A 174 18.49 5.85 0.96
N SER A 175 17.87 5.72 -0.21
CA SER A 175 16.45 6.03 -0.41
C SER A 175 15.54 5.06 0.34
N ASN A 176 15.89 3.77 0.36
CA ASN A 176 15.11 2.79 1.12
C ASN A 176 15.14 3.10 2.63
N VAL A 177 16.32 3.36 3.20
CA VAL A 177 16.48 3.65 4.63
C VAL A 177 15.97 5.03 5.01
N GLY A 178 16.21 6.04 4.17
CA GLY A 178 15.91 7.44 4.45
C GLY A 178 14.48 7.87 4.10
N ALA A 179 13.82 7.19 3.16
CA ALA A 179 12.46 7.52 2.73
C ALA A 179 11.51 6.34 2.91
N VAL A 180 11.72 5.22 2.21
CA VAL A 180 10.71 4.15 2.12
C VAL A 180 10.39 3.52 3.48
N LEU A 181 11.40 3.16 4.28
CA LEU A 181 11.21 2.53 5.59
C LEU A 181 10.49 3.45 6.61
N PRO A 182 10.87 4.73 6.77
CA PRO A 182 10.11 5.66 7.61
C PRO A 182 8.63 5.76 7.24
N TYR A 183 8.31 5.88 5.95
CA TYR A 183 6.91 5.91 5.50
C TYR A 183 6.19 4.60 5.79
N SER A 184 6.84 3.45 5.57
CA SER A 184 6.24 2.17 5.93
C SER A 184 5.88 2.09 7.40
N ARG A 185 6.76 2.51 8.32
CA ARG A 185 6.46 2.50 9.76
C ARG A 185 5.30 3.43 10.12
N LYS A 186 5.22 4.58 9.44
CA LYS A 186 4.10 5.50 9.61
C LYS A 186 2.77 4.86 9.18
N HIS A 187 2.79 4.11 8.08
CA HIS A 187 1.59 3.40 7.61
C HIS A 187 1.12 2.34 8.61
N GLU A 188 2.03 1.58 9.22
CA GLU A 188 1.65 0.61 10.26
C GLU A 188 1.03 1.31 11.48
N PHE A 189 1.62 2.43 11.92
CA PHE A 189 1.09 3.20 13.05
C PHE A 189 -0.32 3.75 12.76
N GLU A 190 -0.54 4.30 11.57
CA GLU A 190 -1.85 4.81 11.17
C GLU A 190 -2.90 3.68 11.01
N ALA A 191 -2.47 2.49 10.58
CA ALA A 191 -3.34 1.31 10.51
C ALA A 191 -3.67 0.72 11.88
N ASP A 192 -2.77 0.84 12.86
CA ASP A 192 -3.01 0.44 14.25
C ASP A 192 -3.90 1.44 15.00
N GLU A 193 -3.85 2.73 14.64
CA GLU A 193 -4.64 3.79 15.28
C GLU A 193 -6.10 3.79 14.83
N LEU A 194 -6.37 3.45 13.57
CA LEU A 194 -7.71 3.49 12.93
C LEU A 194 -8.57 2.26 13.26
#